data_AF-A0A0F9TEC6-F1
#
_entry.id   AF-A0A0F9TEC6-F1
#
_cell.length_a   1.000
_cell.length_b   1.000
_cell.length_c   1.000
_cell.angle_alpha   90.00
_cell.angle_beta   90.00
_cell.angle_gamma   90.00
#
_symmetry.space_group_name_H-M   'P 1'
#
loop_
_entity.id
_entity.type
_entity.pdbx_description
1 polymer ?
#
loop_
_entity_poly.entity_id
_entity_poly.type
_entity_poly.pdbx_seq_one_letter_code
_entity_poly.pdbx_strand_id
1 'polypeptide(L)'
;MSIGAGYACVACQTYFRPRKNEIYVLETYDNCTPYKIWLADLWECPDCGTQLIAGYGARAISERYMTNFKVHLKRVTHTIIGCPKALK
;
A
#
# COMPACT_ATOMS: atom_id res chain seq x y z
N MET A 1 9.54 25.15 -11.72
CA MET A 1 9.77 23.71 -11.46
C MET A 1 9.26 23.40 -10.06
N SER A 2 8.05 22.87 -9.95
CA SER A 2 7.54 22.36 -8.67
C SER A 2 8.31 21.10 -8.33
N ILE A 3 9.05 21.11 -7.22
CA ILE A 3 9.63 19.90 -6.62
C ILE A 3 8.43 19.08 -6.14
N GLY A 4 7.97 18.13 -6.96
CA GLY A 4 6.99 17.15 -6.52
C GLY A 4 7.57 16.40 -5.33
N ALA A 5 6.81 16.30 -4.24
CA ALA A 5 7.23 15.52 -3.07
C ALA A 5 7.49 14.07 -3.51
N GLY A 6 8.75 13.66 -3.49
CA GLY A 6 9.20 12.31 -3.83
C GLY A 6 9.64 11.54 -2.59
N TYR A 7 9.59 10.22 -2.64
CA TYR A 7 10.09 9.37 -1.55
C TYR A 7 11.59 9.13 -1.74
N ALA A 8 12.36 9.34 -0.68
CA ALA A 8 13.81 9.12 -0.68
C ALA A 8 14.16 7.80 0.02
N CYS A 9 15.02 7.01 -0.60
CA CYS A 9 15.63 5.84 0.03
C CYS A 9 16.82 6.29 0.86
N VAL A 10 16.71 6.15 2.18
CA VAL A 10 17.76 6.57 3.12
C VAL A 10 19.06 5.78 2.89
N ALA A 11 18.96 4.48 2.59
CA ALA A 11 20.12 3.61 2.41
C ALA A 11 20.92 3.91 1.12
N CYS A 12 20.22 4.16 0.01
CA CYS A 12 20.85 4.38 -1.30
C CYS A 12 21.01 5.86 -1.66
N GLN A 13 20.42 6.76 -0.86
CA GLN A 13 20.38 8.20 -1.11
C GLN A 13 19.81 8.57 -2.50
N THR A 14 18.87 7.76 -2.99
CA THR A 14 18.19 7.93 -4.28
C THR A 14 16.69 8.10 -4.11
N TYR A 15 16.00 8.54 -5.16
CA TYR A 15 14.55 8.61 -5.18
C TYR A 15 13.93 7.26 -5.58
N PHE A 16 12.89 6.85 -4.85
CA PHE A 16 12.03 5.76 -5.28
C PHE A 16 11.34 6.13 -6.60
N ARG A 17 11.01 5.11 -7.39
CA ARG A 17 10.23 5.23 -8.62
C ARG A 17 8.92 4.45 -8.51
N PRO A 18 7.83 4.92 -9.15
CA PRO A 18 6.59 4.16 -9.17
C PRO A 18 6.82 2.86 -9.94
N ARG A 19 6.59 1.73 -9.28
CA ARG A 19 6.66 0.39 -9.89
C ARG A 19 5.30 -0.03 -10.42
N LYS A 20 4.24 0.24 -9.66
CA LYS A 20 2.86 -0.05 -10.05
C LYS A 20 1.89 0.91 -9.39
N ASN A 21 1.07 1.56 -10.19
CA ASN A 21 0.06 2.47 -9.68
C ASN A 21 -1.27 1.73 -9.44
N GLU A 22 -2.10 2.30 -8.59
CA GLU A 22 -3.48 1.88 -8.33
C GLU A 22 -3.62 0.42 -7.88
N ILE A 23 -2.78 0.02 -6.93
CA ILE A 23 -2.87 -1.26 -6.25
C ILE A 23 -3.89 -1.22 -5.11
N TYR A 24 -4.58 -2.34 -4.90
CA TYR A 24 -5.48 -2.53 -3.77
C TYR A 24 -4.71 -3.04 -2.56
N VAL A 25 -4.81 -2.31 -1.46
CA VAL A 25 -4.12 -2.58 -0.19
C VAL A 25 -5.16 -2.87 0.88
N LEU A 26 -4.93 -3.94 1.65
CA LEU A 26 -5.78 -4.30 2.77
C LEU A 26 -5.11 -3.86 4.08
N GLU A 27 -5.79 -2.99 4.81
CA GLU A 27 -5.50 -2.74 6.21
C GLU A 27 -6.23 -3.77 7.07
N THR A 28 -5.51 -4.33 8.02
CA THR A 28 -6.02 -5.28 9.00
C THR A 28 -5.78 -4.77 10.41
N TYR A 29 -6.62 -5.23 11.35
CA TYR A 29 -6.30 -5.17 12.78
C TYR A 29 -5.11 -6.09 13.12
N ASP A 30 -4.56 -5.95 14.33
CA ASP A 30 -3.41 -6.72 14.84
C ASP A 30 -3.57 -8.25 14.73
N ASN A 31 -4.80 -8.74 14.70
CA ASN A 31 -5.14 -10.15 14.54
C ASN A 31 -5.35 -10.58 13.07
N CYS A 32 -4.88 -9.77 12.11
CA CYS A 32 -5.02 -9.99 10.67
C CYS A 32 -6.47 -9.99 10.16
N THR A 33 -7.41 -9.43 10.94
CA THR A 33 -8.81 -9.30 10.50
C THR A 33 -8.94 -8.15 9.49
N PRO A 34 -9.48 -8.39 8.28
CA PRO A 34 -9.73 -7.36 7.27
C PRO A 34 -10.52 -6.18 7.84
N TYR A 35 -10.01 -4.97 7.65
CA TYR A 35 -10.66 -3.75 8.16
C TYR A 35 -11.01 -2.76 7.05
N LYS A 36 -10.01 -2.27 6.32
CA LYS A 36 -10.19 -1.24 5.28
C LYS A 36 -9.44 -1.61 4.02
N ILE A 37 -10.02 -1.28 2.89
CA ILE A 37 -9.40 -1.46 1.58
C ILE A 37 -9.10 -0.08 1.02
N TRP A 38 -7.87 0.08 0.57
CA TRP A 38 -7.32 1.33 0.06
C TRP A 38 -6.83 1.15 -1.37
N LEU A 39 -6.81 2.24 -2.13
CA LEU A 39 -6.08 2.34 -3.38
C LEU A 39 -4.76 3.05 -3.14
N ALA A 40 -3.67 2.50 -3.63
CA ALA A 40 -2.34 3.00 -3.34
C ALA A 40 -1.43 2.84 -4.56
N ASP A 41 -0.23 3.38 -4.47
CA ASP A 41 0.81 3.14 -5.46
C ASP A 41 1.98 2.40 -4.78
N LEU A 42 2.51 1.39 -5.48
CA LEU A 42 3.72 0.67 -5.11
C LEU A 42 4.93 1.38 -5.71
N TRP A 43 5.85 1.77 -4.84
CA TRP A 43 7.10 2.41 -5.20
C TRP A 43 8.27 1.50 -4.86
N GLU A 44 9.32 1.58 -5.67
CA GLU A 44 10.51 0.76 -5.51
C GLU A 44 11.78 1.60 -5.64
N CYS A 45 12.77 1.32 -4.79
CA CYS A 45 14.12 1.86 -4.93
C CYS A 45 14.84 1.15 -6.08
N PRO A 46 15.34 1.87 -7.10
CA PRO A 46 15.99 1.23 -8.25
C PRO A 46 17.30 0.52 -7.89
N ASP A 47 17.95 0.89 -6.78
CA ASP A 47 19.28 0.38 -6.43
C ASP A 47 19.20 -0.85 -5.51
N CYS A 48 18.41 -0.77 -4.44
CA CYS A 48 18.30 -1.87 -3.45
C CYS A 48 17.00 -2.68 -3.53
N GLY A 49 16.05 -2.28 -4.37
CA GLY A 49 14.76 -2.97 -4.50
C GLY A 49 13.82 -2.84 -3.29
N THR A 50 14.16 -2.02 -2.29
CA THR A 50 13.24 -1.74 -1.17
C THR A 50 11.93 -1.18 -1.71
N GLN A 51 10.81 -1.61 -1.14
CA GLN A 51 9.47 -1.21 -1.57
C GLN A 51 8.75 -0.39 -0.50
N LEU A 52 7.92 0.53 -0.95
CA LEU A 52 6.98 1.25 -0.09
C LEU A 52 5.62 1.39 -0.76
N ILE A 53 4.59 1.55 0.06
CA ILE A 53 3.22 1.83 -0.37
C ILE A 53 2.90 3.25 0.01
N ALA A 54 2.45 4.03 -0.99
CA ALA A 54 2.19 5.45 -0.86
C ALA A 54 0.78 5.82 -1.32
N GLY A 55 0.28 6.96 -0.84
CA GLY A 55 -0.98 7.55 -1.29
C GLY A 55 -2.27 6.90 -0.75
N TYR A 56 -2.16 5.80 0.01
CA TYR A 56 -3.33 5.05 0.48
C TYR A 56 -4.22 5.85 1.44
N GLY A 57 -3.66 6.70 2.31
CA GLY A 57 -4.43 7.47 3.30
C GLY A 57 -5.48 8.45 2.73
N ALA A 58 -5.41 8.80 1.44
CA ALA A 58 -6.36 9.70 0.78
C ALA A 58 -7.34 8.97 -0.16
N ARG A 59 -7.20 7.65 -0.36
CA ARG A 59 -7.92 6.90 -1.40
C ARG A 59 -8.60 5.64 -0.83
N ALA A 60 -9.47 5.83 0.16
CA ALA A 60 -10.27 4.75 0.72
C ALA A 60 -11.25 4.18 -0.33
N ILE A 61 -11.33 2.85 -0.44
CA ILE A 61 -12.26 2.16 -1.34
C ILE A 61 -13.47 1.61 -0.59
N SER A 62 -13.24 0.92 0.54
CA SER A 62 -14.32 0.28 1.28
C SER A 62 -13.88 -0.06 2.70
N GLU A 63 -14.80 0.07 3.66
CA GLU A 63 -14.63 -0.37 5.04
C GLU A 63 -15.40 -1.66 5.32
N ARG A 64 -14.96 -2.44 6.30
CA ARG A 64 -15.51 -3.77 6.62
C ARG A 64 -17.04 -3.83 6.73
N TYR A 65 -17.66 -2.78 7.27
CA TYR A 65 -19.11 -2.73 7.48
C TYR A 65 -19.92 -2.37 6.23
N MET A 66 -19.26 -1.96 5.15
CA MET A 66 -19.93 -1.64 3.89
C MET A 66 -20.33 -2.92 3.15
N THR A 67 -21.48 -2.88 2.48
CA THR A 67 -22.07 -4.04 1.78
C THR A 67 -21.19 -4.57 0.64
N ASN A 68 -20.43 -3.69 -0.02
CA ASN A 68 -19.51 -4.01 -1.11
C ASN A 68 -18.12 -4.49 -0.65
N PHE A 69 -17.82 -4.50 0.65
CA PHE A 69 -16.48 -4.81 1.15
C PHE A 69 -15.96 -6.17 0.66
N LYS A 70 -16.79 -7.21 0.72
CA LYS A 70 -16.43 -8.56 0.25
C LYS A 70 -16.14 -8.62 -1.24
N VAL A 71 -16.76 -7.74 -2.04
CA VAL A 71 -16.50 -7.65 -3.49
C VAL A 71 -15.13 -7.05 -3.74
N HIS A 72 -14.80 -5.97 -3.04
CA HIS A 72 -13.49 -5.32 -3.15
C HIS A 72 -12.36 -6.17 -2.56
N LEU A 73 -12.64 -6.96 -1.52
CA LEU A 73 -11.66 -7.85 -0.89
C LEU A 73 -11.07 -8.85 -1.88
N LYS A 74 -11.85 -9.34 -2.85
CA LYS A 74 -11.40 -10.24 -3.92
C LYS A 74 -10.41 -9.59 -4.89
N ARG A 75 -10.31 -8.25 -4.90
CA ARG A 75 -9.40 -7.47 -5.76
C ARG A 75 -8.08 -7.12 -5.09
N VAL A 76 -7.93 -7.42 -3.80
CA VAL A 76 -6.67 -7.21 -3.06
C VAL A 76 -5.63 -8.16 -3.63
N THR A 77 -4.48 -7.62 -4.08
CA THR A 77 -3.48 -8.41 -4.81
C THR A 77 -2.09 -8.40 -4.19
N HIS A 78 -1.76 -7.43 -3.33
CA HIS A 78 -0.35 -7.19 -2.98
C HIS A 78 -0.03 -7.12 -1.49
N THR A 79 -0.86 -6.52 -0.62
CA THR A 79 -0.35 -6.21 0.73
C THR A 79 -1.41 -6.17 1.83
N ILE A 80 -1.00 -6.75 2.98
CA ILE A 80 -1.68 -6.69 4.27
C ILE A 80 -0.87 -5.76 5.18
N ILE A 81 -1.44 -4.63 5.58
CA ILE A 81 -0.85 -3.70 6.56
C ILE A 81 -1.45 -3.99 7.93
N GLY A 82 -0.62 -4.09 8.97
CA GLY A 82 -1.07 -4.29 10.36
C GLY A 82 -1.21 -5.75 10.80
N CYS A 83 -0.86 -6.72 9.96
CA CYS A 83 -0.80 -8.14 10.34
C CYS A 83 0.66 -8.57 10.53
N PRO A 84 1.15 -8.73 11.77
CA PRO A 84 2.53 -9.18 12.02
C PRO A 84 2.80 -10.61 11.52
N LYS A 85 1.76 -11.39 11.19
CA LYS A 85 1.89 -12.76 10.66
C LYS A 85 2.00 -12.85 9.14
N ALA A 86 1.99 -11.73 8.41
CA ALA A 86 2.15 -11.73 6.95
C ALA A 86 3.62 -11.91 6.48
N LEU A 87 4.58 -11.97 7.43
CA LEU A 87 6.00 -12.27 7.21
C LEU A 87 6.33 -13.65 7.80
N LYS A 88 5.88 -14.72 7.16
CA LYS A 88 6.47 -16.06 7.29
C LYS A 88 6.45 -16.77 5.94
#